data_AF-A0A1E7G904-F1
#
_entry.id   AF-A0A1E7G904-F1
#
_cell.length_a   1.000
_cell.length_b   1.000
_cell.length_c   1.000
_cell.angle_alpha   90.00
_cell.angle_beta   90.00
_cell.angle_gamma   90.00
#
_symmetry.space_group_name_H-M   'P 1'
#
loop_
_entity.id
_entity.type
_entity.pdbx_description
1 polymer ?
#
loop_
_entity_poly.entity_id
_entity_poly.type
_entity_poly.pdbx_seq_one_letter_code
_entity_poly.pdbx_strand_id
1 'polypeptide(L)'
;MRTPEDFLKVGVAITFIGFIIVFLGVILTMLQHSEGSHVGGLIMIGPIPIVFGSSPEITVNMLGLGLLVAILYLFLWKMKR
;
A
#
# COMPACT_ATOMS: atom_id res chain seq x y z
N MET A 1 -29.35 24.36 -9.44
CA MET A 1 -28.04 24.05 -10.03
C MET A 1 -27.29 23.19 -9.04
N ARG A 2 -26.75 22.03 -9.43
CA ARG A 2 -25.91 21.22 -8.52
C ARG A 2 -24.63 21.97 -8.25
N THR A 3 -24.29 22.16 -6.99
CA THR A 3 -23.09 22.89 -6.59
C THR A 3 -21.86 21.96 -6.75
N PRO A 4 -20.67 22.52 -6.98
CA PRO A 4 -19.45 21.72 -7.12
C PRO A 4 -19.18 20.76 -5.93
N GLU A 5 -19.66 21.12 -4.74
CA GLU A 5 -19.58 20.31 -3.52
C GLU A 5 -20.38 19.00 -3.61
N ASP A 6 -21.47 18.95 -4.37
CA ASP A 6 -22.27 17.73 -4.57
C ASP A 6 -21.48 16.68 -5.35
N PHE A 7 -20.73 17.12 -6.36
CA PHE A 7 -19.88 16.23 -7.16
C PHE A 7 -18.68 15.72 -6.36
N LEU A 8 -18.08 16.57 -5.51
CA LEU A 8 -17.03 16.15 -4.59
C LEU A 8 -17.52 15.10 -3.59
N LYS A 9 -18.70 15.31 -2.98
CA LYS A 9 -19.29 14.33 -2.04
C LYS A 9 -19.52 12.98 -2.71
N VAL A 10 -20.09 12.97 -3.91
CA VAL A 10 -20.34 11.73 -4.67
C VAL A 10 -19.04 11.05 -5.08
N GLY A 11 -18.04 11.81 -5.58
CA GLY A 11 -16.75 11.25 -5.98
C GLY A 11 -15.98 10.64 -4.82
N VAL A 12 -15.98 11.31 -3.66
CA VAL A 12 -15.38 10.78 -2.42
C VAL A 12 -16.10 9.51 -1.98
N ALA A 13 -17.45 9.52 -1.96
CA ALA A 13 -18.23 8.34 -1.58
C ALA A 13 -17.93 7.13 -2.45
N ILE A 14 -17.90 7.30 -3.79
CA ILE A 14 -17.60 6.22 -4.73
C ILE A 14 -16.16 5.71 -4.55
N THR A 15 -15.20 6.59 -4.31
CA THR A 15 -13.80 6.22 -4.06
C THR A 15 -13.68 5.34 -2.80
N PHE A 16 -14.35 5.74 -1.71
CA PHE A 16 -14.37 4.95 -0.48
C PHE A 16 -15.07 3.60 -0.66
N ILE A 17 -16.19 3.56 -1.38
CA ILE A 17 -16.88 2.30 -1.69
C ILE A 17 -15.95 1.36 -2.47
N GLY A 18 -15.29 1.87 -3.53
CA GLY A 18 -14.33 1.10 -4.31
C GLY A 18 -13.16 0.58 -3.47
N PHE A 19 -12.62 1.44 -2.60
CA PHE A 19 -11.55 1.05 -1.67
C PHE A 19 -11.99 -0.07 -0.72
N ILE A 20 -13.19 0.03 -0.13
CA ILE A 20 -13.73 -1.00 0.77
C ILE A 20 -13.89 -2.34 0.02
N ILE A 21 -14.40 -2.33 -1.20
CA ILE A 21 -14.58 -3.56 -2.00
C ILE A 21 -13.23 -4.23 -2.26
N VAL A 22 -12.23 -3.46 -2.70
CA VAL A 22 -10.87 -4.00 -2.94
C VAL A 22 -10.25 -4.53 -1.65
N PHE A 23 -10.37 -3.77 -0.55
CA PHE A 23 -9.84 -4.15 0.75
C PHE A 23 -10.46 -5.46 1.26
N LEU A 24 -11.78 -5.58 1.15
CA LEU A 24 -12.49 -6.79 1.55
C LEU A 24 -12.11 -7.99 0.65
N GLY A 25 -11.92 -7.76 -0.65
CA GLY A 25 -11.40 -8.77 -1.57
C GLY A 25 -10.05 -9.32 -1.13
N VAL A 26 -9.11 -8.44 -0.79
CA VAL A 26 -7.78 -8.85 -0.28
C VAL A 26 -7.90 -9.67 1.00
N ILE A 27 -8.73 -9.23 1.97
CA ILE A 27 -8.95 -9.99 3.21
C ILE A 27 -9.51 -11.38 2.92
N LEU A 28 -10.53 -11.48 2.07
CA LEU A 28 -11.14 -12.76 1.72
C LEU A 28 -10.13 -13.70 1.04
N THR A 29 -9.30 -13.19 0.13
CA THR A 29 -8.24 -13.97 -0.51
C THR A 29 -7.23 -14.50 0.50
N MET A 30 -6.84 -13.67 1.49
CA MET A 30 -5.93 -14.07 2.57
C MET A 30 -6.53 -15.16 3.47
N LEU A 31 -7.83 -15.07 3.78
CA LEU A 31 -8.52 -16.06 4.60
C LEU A 31 -8.72 -17.39 3.87
N GLN A 32 -8.90 -17.38 2.54
CA GLN A 32 -9.10 -18.58 1.74
C GLN A 32 -7.83 -19.39 1.48
N HIS A 33 -6.64 -18.76 1.50
CA HIS A 33 -5.35 -19.41 1.21
C HIS A 33 -4.48 -19.58 2.46
N SER A 34 -5.07 -20.03 3.58
CA SER A 34 -4.39 -20.15 4.87
C SER A 34 -3.23 -21.16 4.90
N GLU A 35 -3.24 -22.18 4.04
CA GLU A 35 -2.13 -23.12 3.89
C GLU A 35 -1.16 -22.63 2.81
N GLY A 36 -0.08 -21.97 3.24
CA GLY A 36 0.98 -21.46 2.34
C GLY A 36 0.96 -19.96 2.08
N SER A 37 0.14 -19.20 2.80
CA SER A 37 0.19 -17.73 2.78
C SER A 37 1.55 -17.24 3.30
N HIS A 38 2.34 -16.67 2.40
CA HIS A 38 3.60 -16.06 2.76
C HIS A 38 3.36 -14.62 3.18
N VAL A 39 3.63 -14.31 4.44
CA VAL A 39 3.42 -12.98 5.02
C VAL A 39 4.74 -12.24 5.04
N GLY A 40 4.74 -10.99 4.60
CA GLY A 40 5.88 -10.09 4.74
C GLY A 40 5.44 -8.67 4.95
N GLY A 41 6.38 -7.84 5.37
CA GLY A 41 6.15 -6.44 5.61
C GLY A 41 7.44 -5.62 5.59
N LEU A 42 7.22 -4.32 5.64
CA LEU A 42 8.24 -3.30 5.51
C LEU A 42 7.96 -2.21 6.55
N ILE A 43 8.94 -1.88 7.36
CA ILE A 43 8.92 -0.73 8.27
C ILE A 43 9.97 0.27 7.79
N MET A 44 9.57 1.53 7.58
CA MET A 44 10.49 2.61 7.20
C MET A 44 10.93 3.38 8.46
N ILE A 45 12.24 3.45 8.71
CA ILE A 45 12.84 4.34 9.72
C ILE A 45 13.57 5.46 8.97
N GLY A 46 12.88 6.57 8.76
CA GLY A 46 13.32 7.59 7.80
C GLY A 46 13.41 6.99 6.39
N PRO A 47 14.46 7.27 5.59
CA PRO A 47 14.64 6.67 4.28
C PRO A 47 15.11 5.19 4.33
N ILE A 48 15.36 4.62 5.52
CA ILE A 48 15.94 3.28 5.65
C ILE A 48 14.82 2.23 5.75
N PRO A 49 14.68 1.32 4.77
CA PRO A 49 13.70 0.23 4.81
C PRO A 49 14.19 -0.93 5.70
N ILE A 50 13.35 -1.41 6.61
CA ILE A 50 13.53 -2.64 7.39
C ILE A 50 12.48 -3.66 6.94
N VAL A 51 12.94 -4.78 6.39
CA VAL A 51 12.08 -5.75 5.70
C VAL A 51 12.04 -7.05 6.46
N PHE A 52 10.86 -7.66 6.53
CA PHE A 52 10.64 -8.97 7.12
C PHE A 52 9.70 -9.79 6.22
N GLY A 53 9.93 -11.10 6.15
CA GLY A 53 9.12 -12.00 5.34
C GLY A 53 9.21 -13.43 5.88
N SER A 54 8.14 -14.20 5.66
CA SER A 54 8.06 -15.60 6.07
C SER A 54 8.84 -16.54 5.14
N SER A 55 9.29 -16.06 3.98
CA SER A 55 10.24 -16.76 3.10
C SER A 55 11.23 -15.81 2.44
N PRO A 56 12.34 -16.33 1.88
CA PRO A 56 13.30 -15.53 1.12
C PRO A 56 12.67 -14.78 -0.05
N GLU A 57 11.74 -15.39 -0.78
CA GLU A 57 11.10 -14.78 -1.95
C GLU A 57 10.30 -13.54 -1.57
N ILE A 58 9.47 -13.64 -0.52
CA ILE A 58 8.71 -12.48 -0.02
C ILE A 58 9.64 -11.42 0.56
N THR A 59 10.69 -11.83 1.28
CA THR A 59 11.67 -10.88 1.85
C THR A 59 12.37 -10.08 0.75
N VAL A 60 12.77 -10.73 -0.35
CA VAL A 60 13.41 -10.05 -1.50
C VAL A 60 12.42 -9.12 -2.21
N ASN A 61 11.18 -9.56 -2.42
CA ASN A 61 10.14 -8.71 -3.03
C ASN A 61 9.84 -7.47 -2.17
N MET A 62 9.71 -7.65 -0.86
CA MET A 62 9.49 -6.54 0.09
C MET A 62 10.71 -5.61 0.18
N LEU A 63 11.93 -6.13 0.03
CA LEU A 63 13.15 -5.32 -0.04
C LEU A 63 13.18 -4.46 -1.30
N GLY A 64 12.81 -5.02 -2.46
CA GLY A 64 12.65 -4.25 -3.69
C GLY A 64 11.63 -3.13 -3.54
N LEU A 65 10.47 -3.43 -2.93
CA LEU A 65 9.44 -2.43 -2.64
C LEU A 65 9.96 -1.34 -1.68
N GLY A 66 10.66 -1.73 -0.60
CA GLY A 66 11.24 -0.79 0.36
C GLY A 66 12.29 0.13 -0.23
N LEU A 67 13.15 -0.39 -1.11
CA LEU A 67 14.13 0.41 -1.83
C LEU A 67 13.47 1.40 -2.78
N LEU A 68 12.43 0.98 -3.51
CA LEU A 68 11.66 1.86 -4.39
C LEU A 68 11.02 3.01 -3.60
N VAL A 69 10.40 2.71 -2.46
CA VAL A 69 9.83 3.74 -1.57
C VAL A 69 10.92 4.66 -1.01
N ALA A 70 12.08 4.13 -0.62
CA ALA A 70 13.22 4.92 -0.15
C ALA A 70 13.73 5.90 -1.22
N ILE A 71 13.86 5.45 -2.47
CA ILE A 71 14.27 6.30 -3.60
C ILE A 71 13.24 7.41 -3.83
N LEU A 72 11.95 7.08 -3.87
CA LEU A 72 10.89 8.07 -4.00
C LEU A 72 10.91 9.09 -2.86
N TYR A 73 11.10 8.63 -1.62
CA TYR A 73 11.23 9.49 -0.45
C TYR A 73 12.42 10.47 -0.57
N LEU A 74 13.59 9.98 -0.96
CA LEU A 74 14.78 10.80 -1.15
C LEU A 74 14.63 11.78 -2.32
N PHE A 75 14.00 11.35 -3.42
CA PHE A 75 13.72 12.18 -4.57
C PHE A 75 12.77 13.33 -4.22
N LEU A 76 11.67 13.03 -3.53
CA LEU A 76 10.72 14.04 -3.05
C LEU A 76 11.36 14.99 -2.04
N TRP A 77 12.22 14.50 -1.15
CA TRP A 77 12.99 15.38 -0.26
C TRP A 77 13.85 16.33 -1.08
N LYS A 78 14.63 15.81 -2.04
CA LYS A 78 15.51 16.64 -2.88
C LYS A 78 14.73 17.74 -3.60
N MET A 79 13.54 17.44 -4.13
CA MET A 79 12.70 18.41 -4.85
C MET A 79 12.09 19.49 -3.95
N LYS A 80 11.91 19.21 -2.66
CA LYS A 80 11.39 20.17 -1.67
C LYS A 80 12.45 21.18 -1.21
N ARG A 81 13.73 20.91 -1.45
CA ARG A 81 14.85 21.83 -1.19
C ARG A 81 15.17 22.63 -2.44
#